data_AF-U5DFQ9-F1
#
_entry.id   AF-U5DFQ9-F1
#
_cell.length_a   1.000
_cell.length_b   1.000
_cell.length_c   1.000
_cell.angle_alpha   90.00
_cell.angle_beta   90.00
_cell.angle_gamma   90.00
#
_symmetry.space_group_name_H-M   'P 1'
#
loop_
_entity.id
_entity.type
_entity.pdbx_description
1 polymer ?
#
loop_
_entity_poly.entity_id
_entity_poly.type
_entity_poly.pdbx_seq_one_letter_code
_entity_poly.pdbx_strand_id
1 'polypeptide(L)'
;MNRTSVRMPIMVLFATLGIAGTVACNRTPPPEPTEKSSPAEPADAAIAPVEPPEDAQTDASIVYNQTAEGIPVTTLYPETMTVTSNRSGDGIEIFFTFKPQGNALDNAEVGIFLPEGAATADEIEALVRGPNGLLDSNGWTPTGEGDLAEFPYDWVEMAIAFNTEREESGYVLLGQAEGQAIQAILRYPTAMPDAYWPAARAILDNLEFGPTFLGAEASEQSAMAIVALADTEWRLVEIQSMSEEIGTIRPDDPSLYIMRLNADGTVNMRLNCNRANGTWSAEPSDDDSNGRFQFGPLATTKALCPAPSLDERIAADAGYIRSYLLKEGKLYLSLFADGGIYAWEPIDVVRFQTEPDAQLEAAILEVSPDYITEIGEFGSGPARYIYSRGDLNGDGIDETLVLLMGPFFCGTGGCNLLLFTEADGEYTLVNNFPISRAPLIVSAEKTEGWNDLIRLESGGGVEPAYIRHTFDGDRYVEQERLPVDPAPEGKQYLAGDVTFNNGIPLKPQNRSN
;
A
#
# COMPACT_ATOMS: atom_id res chain seq x y z
N MET A 1 35.59 -39.58 -23.59
CA MET A 1 34.88 -40.54 -24.46
C MET A 1 33.53 -39.93 -24.83
N ASN A 2 33.27 -39.80 -26.15
CA ASN A 2 32.01 -39.51 -26.90
C ASN A 2 30.91 -38.65 -26.25
N ARG A 3 30.59 -37.43 -26.70
CA ARG A 3 29.96 -37.00 -27.98
C ARG A 3 28.74 -37.83 -28.40
N THR A 4 27.55 -37.22 -28.47
CA THR A 4 26.76 -37.17 -29.72
C THR A 4 25.80 -35.97 -29.75
N SER A 5 25.93 -35.18 -30.82
CA SER A 5 25.00 -34.17 -31.34
C SER A 5 24.25 -34.80 -32.51
N VAL A 6 22.99 -34.44 -32.75
CA VAL A 6 22.32 -34.72 -34.02
C VAL A 6 21.68 -33.44 -34.55
N ARG A 7 22.03 -33.13 -35.80
CA ARG A 7 21.57 -32.06 -36.68
C ARG A 7 20.86 -32.71 -37.88
N MET A 8 20.04 -31.89 -38.57
CA MET A 8 19.70 -31.93 -40.01
C MET A 8 18.61 -32.92 -40.48
N PRO A 9 17.95 -32.69 -41.65
CA PRO A 9 18.41 -31.87 -42.79
C PRO A 9 17.45 -30.86 -43.44
N ILE A 10 18.12 -29.99 -44.20
CA ILE A 10 17.68 -29.08 -45.26
C ILE A 10 17.34 -29.87 -46.53
N MET A 11 16.34 -29.45 -47.29
CA MET A 11 16.26 -29.74 -48.74
C MET A 11 15.90 -28.47 -49.50
N VAL A 12 16.84 -28.06 -50.36
CA VAL A 12 16.74 -26.99 -51.36
C VAL A 12 16.40 -27.62 -52.70
N LEU A 13 15.55 -26.97 -53.51
CA LEU A 13 15.58 -27.13 -54.96
C LEU A 13 15.39 -25.79 -55.69
N PHE A 14 16.38 -25.49 -56.54
CA PHE A 14 16.47 -24.52 -57.64
C PHE A 14 15.37 -24.79 -58.72
N ALA A 15 15.02 -23.97 -59.73
CA ALA A 15 15.74 -22.92 -60.46
C ALA A 15 14.80 -22.15 -61.44
N THR A 16 15.27 -20.95 -61.84
CA THR A 16 15.20 -20.25 -63.16
C THR A 16 13.85 -19.77 -63.72
N LEU A 17 13.60 -18.46 -64.00
CA LEU A 17 14.24 -17.40 -64.82
C LEU A 17 13.64 -17.30 -66.25
N GLY A 18 13.03 -16.15 -66.58
CA GLY A 18 12.62 -15.77 -67.94
C GLY A 18 12.30 -14.27 -68.03
N ILE A 19 13.10 -13.53 -68.79
CA ILE A 19 13.06 -12.08 -69.02
C ILE A 19 12.30 -11.77 -70.33
N ALA A 20 11.63 -10.60 -70.38
CA ALA A 20 11.59 -9.62 -71.50
C ALA A 20 10.21 -9.21 -72.00
N GLY A 21 10.02 -7.89 -72.18
CA GLY A 21 9.32 -7.34 -73.36
C GLY A 21 8.17 -6.37 -73.10
N THR A 22 8.47 -5.06 -73.20
CA THR A 22 7.51 -3.95 -73.34
C THR A 22 6.72 -4.00 -74.65
N VAL A 23 5.41 -3.69 -74.63
CA VAL A 23 4.69 -3.07 -75.77
C VAL A 23 3.57 -2.16 -75.23
N ALA A 24 3.57 -0.90 -75.69
CA ALA A 24 2.49 0.06 -75.49
C ALA A 24 1.37 -0.16 -76.52
N CYS A 25 0.10 0.02 -76.14
CA CYS A 25 -0.94 0.36 -77.10
C CYS A 25 -2.07 1.20 -76.48
N ASN A 26 -2.19 2.37 -77.09
CA ASN A 26 -3.15 3.46 -76.99
C ASN A 26 -4.63 3.01 -77.15
N ARG A 27 -5.56 3.52 -76.31
CA ARG A 27 -6.98 3.68 -76.66
C ARG A 27 -7.59 4.90 -75.96
N THR A 28 -8.06 5.83 -76.80
CA THR A 28 -8.78 7.09 -76.52
C THR A 28 -10.26 6.87 -76.12
N PRO A 29 -10.95 7.90 -75.56
CA PRO A 29 -12.20 7.79 -74.79
C PRO A 29 -13.47 8.19 -75.58
N PRO A 30 -14.70 8.00 -75.01
CA PRO A 30 -15.93 8.64 -75.49
C PRO A 30 -16.49 9.69 -74.49
N PRO A 31 -17.48 10.53 -74.91
CA PRO A 31 -17.38 11.99 -74.79
C PRO A 31 -18.29 12.67 -73.73
N GLU A 32 -17.97 13.93 -73.44
CA GLU A 32 -18.80 14.93 -72.74
C GLU A 32 -20.11 15.27 -73.48
N PRO A 33 -21.09 15.84 -72.73
CA PRO A 33 -21.82 16.97 -73.27
C PRO A 33 -22.04 18.14 -72.29
N THR A 34 -21.58 19.31 -72.77
CA THR A 34 -22.29 20.60 -72.87
C THR A 34 -22.52 21.49 -71.64
N GLU A 35 -21.72 22.55 -71.59
CA GLU A 35 -22.04 23.89 -71.06
C GLU A 35 -23.29 24.51 -71.71
N LYS A 36 -24.09 25.18 -70.89
CA LYS A 36 -25.01 26.26 -71.30
C LYS A 36 -24.80 27.48 -70.39
N SER A 37 -24.65 28.62 -71.06
CA SER A 37 -24.34 29.97 -70.59
C SER A 37 -25.51 30.75 -69.97
N SER A 38 -25.15 31.81 -69.21
CA SER A 38 -25.75 33.17 -69.12
C SER A 38 -26.48 33.53 -67.80
N PRO A 39 -26.58 34.81 -67.35
CA PRO A 39 -25.81 36.05 -67.63
C PRO A 39 -25.34 36.82 -66.35
N ALA A 40 -24.71 37.96 -66.62
CA ALA A 40 -24.07 38.98 -65.78
C ALA A 40 -24.77 39.54 -64.52
N GLU A 41 -23.88 40.04 -63.65
CA GLU A 41 -23.98 40.79 -62.38
C GLU A 41 -24.72 42.15 -62.45
N PRO A 42 -25.00 42.76 -61.27
CA PRO A 42 -24.33 44.02 -60.96
C PRO A 42 -23.78 44.14 -59.51
N ALA A 43 -22.49 44.46 -59.36
CA ALA A 43 -21.87 45.64 -58.70
C ALA A 43 -22.63 46.27 -57.51
N ASP A 44 -22.06 46.65 -56.36
CA ASP A 44 -20.68 46.92 -55.92
C ASP A 44 -20.73 47.12 -54.39
N ALA A 45 -19.75 46.58 -53.65
CA ALA A 45 -19.29 47.13 -52.37
C ALA A 45 -17.96 46.45 -51.98
N ALA A 46 -16.86 47.11 -52.32
CA ALA A 46 -15.52 46.72 -51.92
C ALA A 46 -15.38 46.50 -50.40
N ILE A 47 -14.97 45.30 -50.01
CA ILE A 47 -14.32 45.03 -48.73
C ILE A 47 -12.87 44.66 -49.07
N ALA A 48 -11.92 45.42 -48.53
CA ALA A 48 -10.49 45.16 -48.69
C ALA A 48 -10.15 43.72 -48.23
N PRO A 49 -9.16 43.05 -48.84
CA PRO A 49 -8.69 41.76 -48.32
C PRO A 49 -8.12 42.00 -46.92
N VAL A 50 -8.78 41.41 -45.91
CA VAL A 50 -8.14 41.19 -44.62
C VAL A 50 -7.07 40.13 -44.88
N GLU A 51 -5.80 40.52 -44.77
CA GLU A 51 -4.68 39.58 -44.74
C GLU A 51 -4.97 38.56 -43.62
N PRO A 52 -4.85 37.24 -43.88
CA PRO A 52 -5.01 36.25 -42.82
C PRO A 52 -3.91 36.50 -41.78
N PRO A 53 -4.20 36.35 -40.47
CA PRO A 53 -3.15 36.43 -39.47
C PRO A 53 -2.11 35.35 -39.78
N GLU A 54 -0.86 35.79 -39.97
CA GLU A 54 0.31 34.93 -39.91
C GLU A 54 0.35 34.23 -38.54
N ASP A 55 0.65 32.93 -38.57
CA ASP A 55 0.80 31.99 -37.45
C ASP A 55 -0.48 31.32 -36.91
N ALA A 56 -1.19 30.60 -37.78
CA ALA A 56 -1.87 29.36 -37.37
C ALA A 56 -0.89 28.19 -37.61
N GLN A 57 -0.02 27.95 -36.63
CA GLN A 57 0.78 26.74 -36.56
C GLN A 57 -0.21 25.57 -36.45
N THR A 58 -0.28 24.74 -37.49
CA THR A 58 -1.07 23.50 -37.43
C THR A 58 -0.45 22.62 -36.35
N ASP A 59 -1.07 22.58 -35.17
CA ASP A 59 -0.61 21.76 -34.05
C ASP A 59 -0.57 20.31 -34.52
N ALA A 60 0.63 19.76 -34.65
CA ALA A 60 0.80 18.36 -34.98
C ALA A 60 0.34 17.55 -33.74
N SER A 61 -0.77 16.83 -33.88
CA SER A 61 -1.27 15.95 -32.83
C SER A 61 -0.62 14.58 -32.92
N ILE A 62 -0.11 14.09 -31.81
CA ILE A 62 0.44 12.75 -31.64
C ILE A 62 -0.68 11.81 -31.19
N VAL A 63 -0.73 10.61 -31.76
CA VAL A 63 -1.66 9.56 -31.33
C VAL A 63 -1.12 8.87 -30.08
N TYR A 64 -1.90 8.88 -29.01
CA TYR A 64 -1.73 7.98 -27.88
C TYR A 64 -2.56 6.72 -28.10
N ASN A 65 -1.90 5.57 -28.23
CA ASN A 65 -2.57 4.27 -28.30
C ASN A 65 -1.68 3.20 -27.67
N GLN A 66 -2.04 2.83 -26.44
CA GLN A 66 -1.35 1.79 -25.66
C GLN A 66 -2.25 0.57 -25.42
N THR A 67 -3.22 0.33 -26.31
CA THR A 67 -4.13 -0.81 -26.22
C THR A 67 -3.41 -2.16 -26.26
N ALA A 68 -2.30 -2.25 -27.00
CA ALA A 68 -1.45 -3.45 -27.03
C ALA A 68 -0.72 -3.70 -25.68
N GLU A 69 -0.57 -2.68 -24.86
CA GLU A 69 0.00 -2.73 -23.50
C GLU A 69 -1.11 -2.81 -22.42
N GLY A 70 -2.35 -3.10 -22.83
CA GLY A 70 -3.49 -3.29 -21.94
C GLY A 70 -4.12 -2.00 -21.40
N ILE A 71 -3.74 -0.83 -21.92
CA ILE A 71 -4.38 0.45 -21.58
C ILE A 71 -5.56 0.68 -22.54
N PRO A 72 -6.83 0.62 -22.08
CA PRO A 72 -8.00 0.63 -22.96
C PRO A 72 -8.40 2.06 -23.34
N VAL A 73 -7.44 2.94 -23.62
CA VAL A 73 -7.67 4.34 -24.01
C VAL A 73 -6.86 4.68 -25.24
N THR A 74 -7.51 5.37 -26.16
CA THR A 74 -6.86 6.05 -27.28
C THR A 74 -7.25 7.52 -27.31
N THR A 75 -6.31 8.40 -27.64
CA THR A 75 -6.58 9.83 -27.80
C THR A 75 -5.51 10.53 -28.64
N LEU A 76 -5.67 11.83 -28.88
CA LEU A 76 -4.70 12.71 -29.50
C LEU A 76 -4.17 13.71 -28.46
N TYR A 77 -2.90 14.09 -28.55
CA TYR A 77 -2.34 15.17 -27.73
C TYR A 77 -1.32 15.99 -28.55
N PRO A 78 -1.17 17.30 -28.28
CA PRO A 78 -0.28 18.15 -29.07
C PRO A 78 1.20 17.85 -28.78
N GLU A 79 2.07 18.13 -29.75
CA GLU A 79 3.53 18.04 -29.59
C GLU A 79 4.10 18.92 -28.46
N THR A 80 3.33 19.91 -27.99
CA THR A 80 3.69 20.76 -26.84
C THR A 80 3.60 20.03 -25.51
N MET A 81 3.02 18.83 -25.47
CA MET A 81 2.86 18.02 -24.27
C MET A 81 3.74 16.76 -24.28
N THR A 82 3.93 16.20 -23.08
CA THR A 82 4.46 14.87 -22.83
C THR A 82 3.40 14.02 -22.15
N VAL A 83 3.37 12.73 -22.48
CA VAL A 83 2.47 11.76 -21.86
C VAL A 83 3.25 10.76 -21.03
N THR A 84 2.75 10.48 -19.83
CA THR A 84 3.19 9.36 -18.99
C THR A 84 1.97 8.55 -18.57
N SER A 85 2.09 7.23 -18.64
CA SER A 85 1.04 6.32 -18.17
C SER A 85 1.61 5.39 -17.11
N ASN A 86 0.85 5.16 -16.06
CA ASN A 86 1.19 4.21 -15.01
C ASN A 86 0.00 3.29 -14.73
N ARG A 87 0.30 2.06 -14.31
CA ARG A 87 -0.71 1.12 -13.79
C ARG A 87 -0.35 0.83 -12.35
N SER A 88 -1.32 0.97 -11.46
CA SER A 88 -1.24 0.56 -10.07
C SER A 88 -2.44 -0.35 -9.75
N GLY A 89 -2.48 -0.89 -8.52
CA GLY A 89 -3.68 -1.60 -8.04
C GLY A 89 -4.92 -0.72 -7.89
N ASP A 90 -4.78 0.60 -8.06
CA ASP A 90 -5.88 1.56 -7.96
C ASP A 90 -6.56 1.76 -9.32
N GLY A 91 -5.86 1.47 -10.41
CA GLY A 91 -6.29 1.81 -11.76
C GLY A 91 -5.14 2.13 -12.71
N ILE A 92 -5.51 2.63 -13.89
CA ILE A 92 -4.57 3.18 -14.86
C ILE A 92 -4.67 4.69 -14.80
N GLU A 93 -3.52 5.35 -14.70
CA GLU A 93 -3.42 6.79 -14.72
C GLU A 93 -2.60 7.24 -15.92
N ILE A 94 -3.07 8.28 -16.61
CA ILE A 94 -2.47 8.84 -17.80
C ILE A 94 -2.39 10.36 -17.61
N PHE A 95 -1.18 10.88 -17.53
CA PHE A 95 -0.94 12.32 -17.40
C PHE A 95 -0.40 12.90 -18.70
N PHE A 96 -1.05 13.97 -19.16
CA PHE A 96 -0.55 14.84 -20.22
C PHE A 96 -0.12 16.17 -19.60
N THR A 97 1.17 16.47 -19.63
CA THR A 97 1.77 17.68 -19.05
C THR A 97 2.45 18.50 -20.13
N PHE A 98 2.47 19.82 -20.00
CA PHE A 98 3.19 20.68 -20.94
C PHE A 98 4.70 20.47 -20.83
N LYS A 99 5.38 20.45 -21.97
CA LYS A 99 6.85 20.52 -22.01
C LYS A 99 7.29 21.81 -21.32
N PRO A 100 8.41 21.78 -20.54
CA PRO A 100 8.88 22.96 -19.84
C PRO A 100 9.14 24.14 -20.78
N GLN A 101 8.46 25.25 -20.50
CA GLN A 101 8.52 26.52 -21.23
C GLN A 101 8.94 27.69 -20.33
N GLY A 102 9.10 27.46 -19.02
CA GLY A 102 9.50 28.47 -18.05
C GLY A 102 8.37 29.43 -17.69
N ASN A 103 7.11 28.99 -17.81
CA ASN A 103 5.93 29.77 -17.50
C ASN A 103 4.90 28.94 -16.71
N ALA A 104 3.74 29.53 -16.39
CA ALA A 104 2.73 28.89 -15.54
C ALA A 104 2.11 27.61 -16.14
N LEU A 105 2.25 27.36 -17.45
CA LEU A 105 1.78 26.10 -18.08
C LEU A 105 2.61 24.89 -17.64
N ASP A 106 3.82 25.08 -17.12
CA ASP A 106 4.70 23.98 -16.70
C ASP A 106 4.08 23.12 -15.57
N ASN A 107 3.08 23.65 -14.85
CA ASN A 107 2.33 22.95 -13.79
C ASN A 107 0.92 22.50 -14.22
N ALA A 108 0.52 22.81 -15.46
CA ALA A 108 -0.79 22.47 -15.99
C ALA A 108 -0.82 21.03 -16.50
N GLU A 109 -1.96 20.36 -16.31
CA GLU A 109 -2.10 18.95 -16.67
C GLU A 109 -3.52 18.58 -17.09
N VAL A 110 -3.59 17.55 -17.93
CA VAL A 110 -4.79 16.74 -18.16
C VAL A 110 -4.48 15.33 -17.66
N GLY A 111 -5.08 14.95 -16.55
CA GLY A 111 -5.00 13.59 -16.00
C GLY A 111 -6.23 12.79 -16.38
N ILE A 112 -6.07 11.58 -16.91
CA ILE A 112 -7.13 10.60 -17.11
C ILE A 112 -6.87 9.42 -16.19
N PHE A 113 -7.83 9.09 -15.35
CA PHE A 113 -7.76 8.00 -14.40
C PHE A 113 -8.90 7.01 -14.64
N LEU A 114 -8.51 5.73 -14.78
CA LEU A 114 -9.39 4.58 -15.00
C LEU A 114 -9.28 3.65 -13.79
N PRO A 115 -10.15 3.77 -12.77
CA PRO A 115 -10.07 2.96 -11.57
C PRO A 115 -10.19 1.46 -11.84
N GLU A 116 -9.46 0.63 -11.12
CA GLU A 116 -9.59 -0.82 -11.23
C GLU A 116 -10.74 -1.36 -10.34
N GLY A 117 -11.70 -2.04 -10.96
CA GLY A 117 -12.94 -2.53 -10.34
C GLY A 117 -14.19 -1.78 -10.82
N ALA A 118 -15.36 -2.39 -10.64
CA ALA A 118 -16.65 -1.86 -11.08
C ALA A 118 -17.15 -0.71 -10.19
N ALA A 119 -16.39 0.38 -10.11
CA ALA A 119 -16.83 1.60 -9.44
C ALA A 119 -17.85 2.34 -10.31
N THR A 120 -18.93 2.83 -9.70
CA THR A 120 -19.87 3.75 -10.35
C THR A 120 -19.38 5.20 -10.24
N ALA A 121 -19.90 6.11 -11.08
CA ALA A 121 -19.57 7.54 -10.98
C ALA A 121 -19.89 8.11 -9.59
N ASP A 122 -21.00 7.69 -8.96
CA ASP A 122 -21.38 8.08 -7.60
C ASP A 122 -20.35 7.61 -6.55
N GLU A 123 -19.79 6.42 -6.72
CA GLU A 123 -18.76 5.89 -5.83
C GLU A 123 -17.44 6.67 -5.95
N ILE A 124 -17.07 7.09 -7.17
CA ILE A 124 -15.90 7.96 -7.35
C ILE A 124 -16.17 9.37 -6.81
N GLU A 125 -17.38 9.92 -6.97
CA GLU A 125 -17.71 11.25 -6.44
C GLU A 125 -17.45 11.34 -4.94
N ALA A 126 -17.87 10.31 -4.19
CA ALA A 126 -17.61 10.22 -2.76
C ALA A 126 -16.09 10.22 -2.44
N LEU A 127 -15.27 9.61 -3.30
CA LEU A 127 -13.81 9.60 -3.18
C LEU A 127 -13.15 10.93 -3.58
N VAL A 128 -13.83 11.74 -4.39
CA VAL A 128 -13.34 13.07 -4.78
C VAL A 128 -13.68 14.12 -3.73
N ARG A 129 -14.94 14.16 -3.27
CA ARG A 129 -15.46 15.20 -2.37
C ARG A 129 -15.39 14.86 -0.88
N GLY A 130 -15.21 13.58 -0.54
CA GLY A 130 -15.22 13.11 0.84
C GLY A 130 -14.07 13.67 1.69
N PRO A 131 -14.17 13.61 3.03
CA PRO A 131 -13.04 13.91 3.92
C PRO A 131 -11.87 12.99 3.59
N ASN A 132 -10.67 13.55 3.40
CA ASN A 132 -9.46 12.89 2.89
C ASN A 132 -9.59 12.31 1.47
N GLY A 133 -10.62 12.72 0.72
CA GLY A 133 -10.73 12.47 -0.71
C GLY A 133 -9.76 13.31 -1.54
N LEU A 134 -9.82 13.19 -2.87
CA LEU A 134 -8.90 13.86 -3.80
C LEU A 134 -8.77 15.37 -3.52
N LEU A 135 -9.89 16.08 -3.37
CA LEU A 135 -9.87 17.53 -3.17
C LEU A 135 -9.26 17.91 -1.81
N ASP A 136 -9.69 17.23 -0.74
CA ASP A 136 -9.24 17.51 0.62
C ASP A 136 -7.75 17.19 0.80
N SER A 137 -7.31 16.04 0.30
CA SER A 137 -5.92 15.56 0.41
C SER A 137 -4.92 16.44 -0.34
N ASN A 138 -5.36 17.11 -1.41
CA ASN A 138 -4.53 18.02 -2.20
C ASN A 138 -4.70 19.50 -1.80
N GLY A 139 -5.53 19.81 -0.80
CA GLY A 139 -5.84 21.19 -0.41
C GLY A 139 -6.55 21.98 -1.51
N TRP A 140 -7.28 21.30 -2.40
CA TRP A 140 -8.05 21.93 -3.47
C TRP A 140 -9.42 22.32 -2.96
N THR A 141 -9.77 23.60 -3.12
CA THR A 141 -11.03 24.13 -2.61
C THR A 141 -12.12 23.96 -3.68
N PRO A 142 -13.16 23.14 -3.46
CA PRO A 142 -14.28 23.04 -4.40
C PRO A 142 -15.02 24.38 -4.47
N THR A 143 -15.26 24.88 -5.68
CA THR A 143 -15.99 26.13 -5.94
C THR A 143 -17.44 25.89 -6.35
N GLY A 144 -17.81 24.65 -6.67
CA GLY A 144 -19.17 24.25 -7.01
C GLY A 144 -19.22 23.18 -8.10
N GLU A 145 -20.39 23.02 -8.72
CA GLU A 145 -20.55 22.24 -9.95
C GLU A 145 -20.08 23.07 -11.16
N GLY A 146 -19.38 22.44 -12.08
CA GLY A 146 -19.05 22.99 -13.39
C GLY A 146 -20.24 22.96 -14.34
N ASP A 147 -20.21 23.79 -15.38
CA ASP A 147 -21.23 23.75 -16.43
C ASP A 147 -20.96 22.56 -17.36
N LEU A 148 -21.82 21.55 -17.32
CA LEU A 148 -21.72 20.37 -18.20
C LEU A 148 -21.82 20.75 -19.69
N ALA A 149 -22.35 21.92 -20.04
CA ALA A 149 -22.33 22.40 -21.42
C ALA A 149 -20.91 22.71 -21.94
N GLU A 150 -19.94 22.93 -21.04
CA GLU A 150 -18.52 23.07 -21.39
C GLU A 150 -17.86 21.71 -21.74
N PHE A 151 -18.47 20.60 -21.31
CA PHE A 151 -17.97 19.24 -21.45
C PHE A 151 -18.99 18.32 -22.15
N PRO A 152 -19.28 18.54 -23.45
CA PRO A 152 -20.29 17.79 -24.18
C PRO A 152 -19.78 16.40 -24.62
N TYR A 153 -19.28 15.62 -23.67
CA TYR A 153 -18.72 14.29 -23.90
C TYR A 153 -19.68 13.23 -23.35
N ASP A 154 -20.01 12.22 -24.15
CA ASP A 154 -21.03 11.20 -23.81
C ASP A 154 -20.74 10.44 -22.51
N TRP A 155 -19.47 10.36 -22.12
CA TRP A 155 -19.06 9.69 -20.89
C TRP A 155 -19.17 10.59 -19.65
N VAL A 156 -19.20 11.93 -19.79
CA VAL A 156 -19.18 12.86 -18.64
C VAL A 156 -20.59 13.02 -18.05
N GLU A 157 -20.72 12.72 -16.78
CA GLU A 157 -21.98 12.82 -16.02
C GLU A 157 -21.95 13.98 -15.00
N MET A 158 -20.76 14.36 -14.53
CA MET A 158 -20.54 15.37 -13.51
C MET A 158 -19.24 16.15 -13.75
N ALA A 159 -19.24 17.43 -13.39
CA ALA A 159 -18.06 18.27 -13.41
C ALA A 159 -17.96 19.05 -12.09
N ILE A 160 -16.82 18.95 -11.42
CA ILE A 160 -16.58 19.58 -10.12
C ILE A 160 -15.52 20.66 -10.31
N ALA A 161 -15.91 21.93 -10.16
CA ALA A 161 -14.97 23.04 -10.26
C ALA A 161 -14.21 23.21 -8.93
N PHE A 162 -12.91 23.49 -9.01
CA PHE A 162 -12.06 23.76 -7.86
C PHE A 162 -11.03 24.86 -8.14
N ASN A 163 -10.52 25.46 -7.07
CA ASN A 163 -9.37 26.35 -7.09
C ASN A 163 -8.27 25.82 -6.19
N THR A 164 -7.03 26.15 -6.51
CA THR A 164 -5.86 25.93 -5.66
C THR A 164 -5.40 27.26 -5.08
N GLU A 165 -4.57 27.22 -4.03
CA GLU A 165 -3.95 28.43 -3.48
C GLU A 165 -2.88 29.04 -4.40
N ARG A 166 -2.49 28.35 -5.47
CA ARG A 166 -1.40 28.73 -6.39
C ARG A 166 -1.88 29.48 -7.64
N GLU A 167 -3.02 30.17 -7.54
CA GLU A 167 -3.66 30.85 -8.69
C GLU A 167 -3.96 29.88 -9.86
N GLU A 168 -4.25 28.61 -9.56
CA GLU A 168 -4.71 27.62 -10.53
C GLU A 168 -6.19 27.30 -10.28
N SER A 169 -6.88 26.98 -11.36
CA SER A 169 -8.25 26.51 -11.34
C SER A 169 -8.34 25.20 -12.09
N GLY A 170 -9.40 24.46 -11.83
CA GLY A 170 -9.58 23.19 -12.52
C GLY A 170 -10.96 22.61 -12.41
N TYR A 171 -11.11 21.48 -13.10
CA TYR A 171 -12.29 20.65 -13.07
C TYR A 171 -11.90 19.19 -12.80
N VAL A 172 -12.67 18.51 -11.95
CA VAL A 172 -12.70 17.05 -11.91
C VAL A 172 -13.96 16.60 -12.66
N LEU A 173 -13.78 15.96 -13.81
CA LEU A 173 -14.86 15.38 -14.60
C LEU A 173 -15.04 13.93 -14.17
N LEU A 174 -16.27 13.55 -13.84
CA LEU A 174 -16.65 12.19 -13.47
C LEU A 174 -17.71 11.67 -14.42
N GLY A 175 -17.63 10.38 -14.72
CA GLY A 175 -18.48 9.81 -15.74
C GLY A 175 -18.28 8.31 -15.90
N GLN A 176 -18.90 7.74 -16.93
CA GLN A 176 -18.81 6.32 -17.24
C GLN A 176 -18.72 6.07 -18.75
N ALA A 177 -17.91 5.09 -19.13
CA ALA A 177 -17.92 4.52 -20.48
C ALA A 177 -17.78 3.01 -20.38
N GLU A 178 -18.47 2.28 -21.25
CA GLU A 178 -18.42 0.81 -21.30
C GLU A 178 -18.68 0.11 -19.93
N GLY A 179 -19.44 0.77 -19.04
CA GLY A 179 -19.81 0.23 -17.72
C GLY A 179 -18.76 0.40 -16.63
N GLN A 180 -17.72 1.20 -16.86
CA GLN A 180 -16.72 1.55 -15.84
C GLN A 180 -16.65 3.07 -15.66
N ALA A 181 -16.45 3.50 -14.42
CA ALA A 181 -16.28 4.92 -14.13
C ALA A 181 -14.93 5.47 -14.58
N ILE A 182 -14.94 6.75 -14.97
CA ILE A 182 -13.80 7.50 -15.49
C ILE A 182 -13.70 8.79 -14.70
N GLN A 183 -12.47 9.15 -14.34
CA GLN A 183 -12.14 10.45 -13.76
C GLN A 183 -11.17 11.18 -14.69
N ALA A 184 -11.44 12.46 -14.98
CA ALA A 184 -10.46 13.34 -15.60
C ALA A 184 -10.20 14.57 -14.73
N ILE A 185 -8.93 14.91 -14.52
CA ILE A 185 -8.52 16.12 -13.80
C ILE A 185 -7.98 17.10 -14.85
N LEU A 186 -8.58 18.29 -14.89
CA LEU A 186 -8.16 19.40 -15.73
C LEU A 186 -7.61 20.49 -14.81
N ARG A 187 -6.29 20.70 -14.73
CA ARG A 187 -5.68 21.75 -13.91
C ARG A 187 -4.94 22.74 -14.78
N TYR A 188 -5.31 24.03 -14.67
CA TYR A 188 -4.76 25.09 -15.50
C TYR A 188 -4.47 26.37 -14.70
N PRO A 189 -3.44 27.14 -15.09
CA PRO A 189 -3.15 28.42 -14.48
C PRO A 189 -4.21 29.46 -14.87
N THR A 190 -4.75 30.18 -13.87
CA THR A 190 -5.78 31.21 -14.11
C THR A 190 -5.30 32.36 -15.00
N ALA A 191 -3.97 32.57 -15.07
CA ALA A 191 -3.35 33.59 -15.91
C ALA A 191 -3.24 33.19 -17.39
N MET A 192 -3.37 31.90 -17.74
CA MET A 192 -3.18 31.39 -19.12
C MET A 192 -4.23 30.36 -19.57
N PRO A 193 -5.54 30.58 -19.34
CA PRO A 193 -6.57 29.61 -19.75
C PRO A 193 -6.61 29.41 -21.28
N ASP A 194 -6.45 30.48 -22.06
CA ASP A 194 -6.50 30.44 -23.52
C ASP A 194 -5.37 29.61 -24.15
N ALA A 195 -4.23 29.50 -23.46
CA ALA A 195 -3.10 28.68 -23.89
C ALA A 195 -3.24 27.20 -23.48
N TYR A 196 -4.02 26.92 -22.43
CA TYR A 196 -4.27 25.57 -21.93
C TYR A 196 -5.35 24.83 -22.74
N TRP A 197 -6.50 25.47 -22.95
CA TRP A 197 -7.69 24.80 -23.47
C TRP A 197 -7.56 24.14 -24.84
N PRO A 198 -6.79 24.68 -25.81
CA PRO A 198 -6.58 24.00 -27.09
C PRO A 198 -5.98 22.60 -26.92
N ALA A 199 -5.00 22.45 -26.03
CA ALA A 199 -4.34 21.16 -25.74
C ALA A 199 -5.30 20.20 -25.01
N ALA A 200 -6.01 20.70 -23.99
CA ALA A 200 -6.97 19.88 -23.25
C ALA A 200 -8.12 19.38 -24.11
N ARG A 201 -8.65 20.22 -25.02
CA ARG A 201 -9.69 19.80 -25.97
C ARG A 201 -9.18 18.79 -26.99
N ALA A 202 -7.95 18.93 -27.48
CA ALA A 202 -7.37 17.93 -28.37
C ALA A 202 -7.40 16.52 -27.74
N ILE A 203 -7.16 16.42 -26.43
CA ILE A 203 -7.23 15.17 -25.67
C ILE A 203 -8.68 14.72 -25.45
N LEU A 204 -9.54 15.57 -24.90
CA LEU A 204 -10.90 15.18 -24.53
C LEU A 204 -11.78 14.88 -25.75
N ASP A 205 -11.65 15.66 -26.84
CA ASP A 205 -12.44 15.50 -28.07
C ASP A 205 -12.12 14.19 -28.82
N ASN A 206 -10.95 13.60 -28.57
CA ASN A 206 -10.49 12.37 -29.20
C ASN A 206 -10.38 11.20 -28.21
N LEU A 207 -10.86 11.37 -26.98
CA LEU A 207 -10.77 10.35 -25.95
C LEU A 207 -11.75 9.21 -26.24
N GLU A 208 -11.23 8.05 -26.60
CA GLU A 208 -11.97 6.85 -26.91
C GLU A 208 -11.57 5.71 -25.96
N PHE A 209 -12.53 4.87 -25.60
CA PHE A 209 -12.35 3.75 -24.68
C PHE A 209 -12.51 2.40 -25.39
N GLY A 210 -11.67 1.42 -25.04
CA GLY A 210 -11.65 0.09 -25.65
C GLY A 210 -12.79 -0.82 -25.17
N PRO A 211 -13.25 -1.79 -25.98
CA PRO A 211 -14.42 -2.64 -25.71
C PRO A 211 -14.18 -3.76 -24.69
N THR A 212 -12.95 -3.96 -24.24
CA THR A 212 -12.59 -4.89 -23.16
C THR A 212 -12.05 -4.05 -22.01
N PHE A 213 -12.98 -3.42 -21.31
CA PHE A 213 -12.68 -2.73 -20.08
C PHE A 213 -12.26 -3.74 -19.02
N LEU A 214 -11.13 -3.44 -18.34
CA LEU A 214 -10.39 -4.23 -17.35
C LEU A 214 -11.17 -5.46 -16.84
N GLY A 215 -10.96 -6.60 -17.51
CA GLY A 215 -11.68 -7.83 -17.25
C GLY A 215 -11.44 -8.32 -15.82
N ALA A 216 -12.52 -8.54 -15.08
CA ALA A 216 -12.50 -9.25 -13.81
C ALA A 216 -12.24 -10.75 -14.04
N GLU A 217 -10.97 -11.14 -14.18
CA GLU A 217 -10.54 -12.53 -13.98
C GLU A 217 -9.45 -12.56 -12.90
N ALA A 218 -9.86 -12.37 -11.64
CA ALA A 218 -9.04 -12.68 -10.48
C ALA A 218 -9.65 -13.87 -9.74
N SER A 219 -9.40 -15.08 -10.24
CA SER A 219 -9.73 -16.31 -9.50
C SER A 219 -8.66 -17.37 -9.69
N GLU A 220 -7.52 -17.15 -9.04
CA GLU A 220 -6.57 -18.16 -8.50
C GLU A 220 -5.34 -17.46 -7.88
N GLN A 221 -4.98 -16.24 -8.32
CA GLN A 221 -3.91 -15.40 -7.75
C GLN A 221 -4.25 -14.73 -6.41
N SER A 222 -5.54 -14.50 -6.12
CA SER A 222 -6.02 -13.99 -4.83
C SER A 222 -5.57 -14.86 -3.64
N ALA A 223 -5.32 -16.15 -3.87
CA ALA A 223 -4.84 -17.06 -2.84
C ALA A 223 -3.35 -16.89 -2.49
N MET A 224 -2.49 -16.29 -3.35
CA MET A 224 -1.04 -16.16 -3.10
C MET A 224 -0.61 -14.79 -2.53
N ALA A 225 -1.26 -13.66 -2.87
CA ALA A 225 -0.99 -12.38 -2.18
C ALA A 225 -1.43 -12.36 -0.73
N ILE A 226 -2.54 -13.06 -0.43
CA ILE A 226 -2.92 -13.32 0.95
C ILE A 226 -1.72 -13.92 1.69
N VAL A 227 -0.91 -14.80 1.08
CA VAL A 227 0.21 -15.47 1.77
C VAL A 227 1.35 -14.53 2.16
N ALA A 228 1.65 -13.47 1.40
CA ALA A 228 2.79 -12.58 1.69
C ALA A 228 2.49 -11.56 2.80
N LEU A 229 1.24 -11.10 2.89
CA LEU A 229 0.79 -10.13 3.89
C LEU A 229 0.02 -10.78 5.04
N ALA A 230 -0.45 -12.03 4.91
CA ALA A 230 -1.15 -12.73 5.98
C ALA A 230 -0.25 -13.03 7.17
N ASP A 231 -0.86 -12.95 8.34
CA ASP A 231 -0.24 -13.19 9.65
C ASP A 231 0.99 -12.29 9.92
N THR A 232 1.04 -11.13 9.27
CA THR A 232 2.09 -10.12 9.46
C THR A 232 1.63 -9.01 10.41
N GLU A 233 2.60 -8.35 11.03
CA GLU A 233 2.36 -7.18 11.87
C GLU A 233 3.34 -6.08 11.51
N TRP A 234 2.83 -4.85 11.48
CA TRP A 234 3.49 -3.70 10.92
C TRP A 234 3.38 -2.50 11.86
N ARG A 235 4.44 -1.70 11.91
CA ARG A 235 4.50 -0.46 12.68
C ARG A 235 4.50 0.74 11.75
N LEU A 236 3.69 1.75 12.04
CA LEU A 236 3.64 2.96 11.23
C LEU A 236 4.95 3.75 11.39
N VAL A 237 5.60 4.07 10.28
CA VAL A 237 6.82 4.88 10.24
C VAL A 237 6.48 6.33 9.93
N GLU A 238 5.72 6.55 8.87
CA GLU A 238 5.37 7.88 8.41
C GLU A 238 4.17 7.88 7.46
N ILE A 239 3.58 9.05 7.29
CA ILE A 239 2.55 9.33 6.31
C ILE A 239 3.06 10.49 5.44
N GLN A 240 3.27 10.22 4.16
CA GLN A 240 3.67 11.21 3.18
C GLN A 240 2.41 11.81 2.54
N SER A 241 2.24 13.13 2.64
CA SER A 241 1.22 13.86 1.89
C SER A 241 1.81 14.39 0.59
N MET A 242 0.97 14.51 -0.44
CA MET A 242 1.32 15.17 -1.70
C MET A 242 1.26 16.70 -1.60
N SER A 243 0.66 17.24 -0.52
CA SER A 243 0.73 18.66 -0.19
C SER A 243 2.10 19.01 0.39
N GLU A 244 2.81 19.96 -0.24
CA GLU A 244 4.08 20.50 0.28
C GLU A 244 3.94 21.21 1.63
N GLU A 245 2.72 21.67 1.99
CA GLU A 245 2.45 22.30 3.28
C GLU A 245 2.38 21.25 4.41
N ILE A 246 1.70 20.13 4.16
CA ILE A 246 1.56 19.04 5.12
C ILE A 246 2.87 18.23 5.20
N GLY A 247 3.47 17.96 4.04
CA GLY A 247 4.71 17.21 3.92
C GLY A 247 4.64 15.80 4.53
N THR A 248 5.66 15.43 5.29
CA THR A 248 5.75 14.11 5.94
C THR A 248 5.40 14.22 7.42
N ILE A 249 4.38 13.48 7.83
CA ILE A 249 3.96 13.37 9.24
C ILE A 249 4.49 12.06 9.81
N ARG A 250 5.05 12.11 11.02
CA ARG A 250 5.56 10.93 11.75
C ARG A 250 4.85 10.79 13.09
N PRO A 251 4.57 9.56 13.56
CA PRO A 251 4.14 9.36 14.94
C PRO A 251 5.24 9.79 15.91
N ASP A 252 4.85 10.44 17.02
CA ASP A 252 5.79 10.73 18.13
C ASP A 252 6.34 9.43 18.73
N ASP A 253 5.46 8.44 18.93
CA ASP A 253 5.83 7.08 19.34
C ASP A 253 5.24 6.05 18.36
N PRO A 254 6.05 5.53 17.42
CA PRO A 254 5.64 4.51 16.47
C PRO A 254 5.09 3.23 17.13
N SER A 255 5.51 2.88 18.35
CA SER A 255 5.06 1.66 19.05
C SER A 255 3.57 1.68 19.40
N LEU A 256 2.95 2.86 19.34
CA LEU A 256 1.54 3.07 19.58
C LEU A 256 0.67 2.84 18.33
N TYR A 257 1.26 2.65 17.15
CA TYR A 257 0.57 2.49 15.87
C TYR A 257 0.97 1.18 15.21
N ILE A 258 0.18 0.15 15.49
CA ILE A 258 0.46 -1.23 15.10
C ILE A 258 -0.71 -1.78 14.30
N MET A 259 -0.43 -2.38 13.16
CA MET A 259 -1.39 -3.02 12.28
C MET A 259 -1.06 -4.50 12.13
N ARG A 260 -2.05 -5.36 12.39
CA ARG A 260 -1.94 -6.80 12.18
C ARG A 260 -2.90 -7.24 11.09
N LEU A 261 -2.35 -7.87 10.06
CA LEU A 261 -3.08 -8.45 8.94
C LEU A 261 -3.20 -9.96 9.18
N ASN A 262 -4.37 -10.46 9.59
CA ASN A 262 -4.57 -11.88 9.87
C ASN A 262 -4.80 -12.69 8.59
N ALA A 263 -4.40 -13.97 8.61
CA ALA A 263 -4.58 -14.90 7.49
C ALA A 263 -6.04 -15.18 7.11
N ASP A 264 -6.98 -14.93 8.03
CA ASP A 264 -8.42 -15.06 7.77
C ASP A 264 -9.05 -13.83 7.10
N GLY A 265 -8.23 -12.86 6.68
CA GLY A 265 -8.71 -11.61 6.07
C GLY A 265 -9.21 -10.58 7.07
N THR A 266 -9.00 -10.78 8.38
CA THR A 266 -9.31 -9.77 9.40
C THR A 266 -8.11 -8.87 9.70
N VAL A 267 -8.35 -7.59 9.99
CA VAL A 267 -7.32 -6.65 10.41
C VAL A 267 -7.61 -6.15 11.83
N ASN A 268 -6.56 -6.11 12.65
CA ASN A 268 -6.60 -5.51 13.98
C ASN A 268 -5.56 -4.40 14.05
N MET A 269 -5.94 -3.23 14.56
CA MET A 269 -5.03 -2.11 14.74
C MET A 269 -5.07 -1.57 16.17
N ARG A 270 -3.90 -1.19 16.66
CA ARG A 270 -3.75 -0.24 17.76
C ARG A 270 -3.41 1.11 17.14
N LEU A 271 -4.21 2.13 17.44
CA LEU A 271 -4.06 3.50 16.95
C LEU A 271 -3.97 4.42 18.17
N ASN A 272 -2.75 4.62 18.68
CA ASN A 272 -2.52 5.29 19.94
C ASN A 272 -3.23 4.62 21.14
N CYS A 273 -4.24 5.29 21.68
CA CYS A 273 -5.10 4.80 22.75
C CYS A 273 -6.37 4.11 22.21
N ASN A 274 -6.68 4.30 20.92
CA ASN A 274 -7.79 3.67 20.23
C ASN A 274 -7.41 2.31 19.64
N ARG A 275 -8.42 1.47 19.40
CA ARG A 275 -8.29 0.20 18.67
C ARG A 275 -9.24 0.20 17.48
N ALA A 276 -8.82 -0.40 16.38
CA ALA A 276 -9.64 -0.62 15.20
C ALA A 276 -9.69 -2.10 14.84
N ASN A 277 -10.82 -2.57 14.33
CA ASN A 277 -10.96 -3.91 13.79
C ASN A 277 -11.81 -3.89 12.51
N GLY A 278 -11.48 -4.74 11.55
CA GLY A 278 -12.22 -4.85 10.29
C GLY A 278 -11.73 -6.00 9.43
N THR A 279 -11.92 -5.89 8.12
CA THR A 279 -11.42 -6.85 7.14
C THR A 279 -10.36 -6.20 6.25
N TRP A 280 -9.51 -7.00 5.64
CA TRP A 280 -8.58 -6.57 4.60
C TRP A 280 -8.54 -7.59 3.48
N SER A 281 -8.19 -7.13 2.28
CA SER A 281 -7.89 -7.99 1.14
C SER A 281 -6.74 -7.39 0.33
N ALA A 282 -5.95 -8.26 -0.29
CA ALA A 282 -4.91 -7.86 -1.23
C ALA A 282 -4.93 -8.76 -2.47
N GLU A 283 -4.69 -8.15 -3.63
CA GLU A 283 -4.58 -8.84 -4.92
C GLU A 283 -3.26 -8.41 -5.55
N PRO A 284 -2.31 -9.33 -5.81
CA PRO A 284 -1.00 -8.97 -6.33
C PRO A 284 -1.12 -8.63 -7.82
N SER A 285 -0.26 -7.74 -8.30
CA SER A 285 -0.03 -7.55 -9.73
C SER A 285 0.87 -8.67 -10.29
N ASP A 286 1.39 -8.53 -11.51
CA ASP A 286 2.34 -9.50 -12.12
C ASP A 286 3.61 -9.71 -11.26
N ASP A 287 3.94 -8.74 -10.40
CA ASP A 287 4.97 -8.82 -9.36
C ASP A 287 4.30 -8.83 -7.98
N ASP A 288 4.56 -9.89 -7.20
CA ASP A 288 4.02 -10.07 -5.83
C ASP A 288 4.40 -8.92 -4.88
N SER A 289 5.41 -8.12 -5.23
CA SER A 289 5.83 -6.94 -4.49
C SER A 289 4.82 -5.80 -4.50
N ASN A 290 3.84 -5.78 -5.40
CA ASN A 290 2.84 -4.72 -5.44
C ASN A 290 1.48 -5.25 -5.87
N GLY A 291 0.45 -4.45 -5.64
CA GLY A 291 -0.90 -4.80 -6.07
C GLY A 291 -1.97 -3.97 -5.39
N ARG A 292 -3.19 -4.47 -5.47
CA ARG A 292 -4.38 -3.87 -4.84
C ARG A 292 -4.41 -4.23 -3.36
N PHE A 293 -4.80 -3.27 -2.53
CA PHE A 293 -5.02 -3.46 -1.10
C PHE A 293 -6.26 -2.70 -0.68
N GLN A 294 -7.14 -3.32 0.10
CA GLN A 294 -8.33 -2.65 0.62
C GLN A 294 -8.60 -3.03 2.06
N PHE A 295 -8.96 -2.04 2.86
CA PHE A 295 -9.68 -2.27 4.11
C PHE A 295 -11.18 -2.32 3.85
N GLY A 296 -11.85 -3.27 4.48
CA GLY A 296 -13.29 -3.16 4.71
C GLY A 296 -13.60 -2.13 5.80
N PRO A 297 -14.88 -1.95 6.14
CA PRO A 297 -15.28 -1.02 7.19
C PRO A 297 -14.55 -1.29 8.51
N LEU A 298 -13.85 -0.28 9.03
CA LEU A 298 -13.15 -0.36 10.32
C LEU A 298 -14.07 0.11 11.45
N ALA A 299 -14.29 -0.76 12.44
CA ALA A 299 -14.90 -0.37 13.70
C ALA A 299 -13.82 0.16 14.65
N THR A 300 -13.94 1.42 15.07
CA THR A 300 -12.97 2.08 15.96
C THR A 300 -13.56 2.39 17.33
N THR A 301 -12.74 2.29 18.37
CA THR A 301 -13.07 2.88 19.67
C THR A 301 -13.02 4.41 19.58
N LYS A 302 -13.72 5.10 20.49
CA LYS A 302 -13.80 6.57 20.53
C LYS A 302 -13.22 7.14 21.83
N ALA A 303 -12.03 6.70 22.19
CA ALA A 303 -11.27 7.30 23.28
C ALA A 303 -10.66 8.62 22.80
N LEU A 304 -10.63 9.62 23.69
CA LEU A 304 -9.95 10.89 23.43
C LEU A 304 -8.46 10.71 23.68
N CYS A 305 -7.67 10.51 22.63
CA CYS A 305 -6.23 10.32 22.78
C CYS A 305 -5.51 11.67 22.99
N PRO A 306 -4.44 11.70 23.81
CA PRO A 306 -3.63 12.89 23.96
C PRO A 306 -3.05 13.35 22.61
N ALA A 307 -3.11 14.65 22.34
CA ALA A 307 -2.51 15.23 21.15
C ALA A 307 -0.97 15.30 21.28
N PRO A 308 -0.22 15.18 20.17
CA PRO A 308 -0.69 14.90 18.81
C PRO A 308 -1.01 13.41 18.61
N SER A 309 -2.10 13.13 17.89
CA SER A 309 -2.62 11.78 17.69
C SER A 309 -3.02 11.62 16.22
N LEU A 310 -2.71 10.46 15.64
CA LEU A 310 -2.96 10.16 14.23
C LEU A 310 -4.16 9.22 14.04
N ASP A 311 -4.84 8.82 15.12
CA ASP A 311 -5.88 7.79 15.12
C ASP A 311 -7.09 8.17 14.26
N GLU A 312 -7.60 9.40 14.41
CA GLU A 312 -8.75 9.86 13.61
C GLU A 312 -8.41 9.91 12.12
N ARG A 313 -7.19 10.38 11.80
CA ARG A 313 -6.70 10.42 10.43
C ARG A 313 -6.56 9.02 9.84
N ILE A 314 -5.86 8.10 10.52
CA ILE A 314 -5.66 6.72 10.04
C ILE A 314 -7.01 6.03 9.83
N ALA A 315 -7.95 6.20 10.77
CA ALA A 315 -9.27 5.60 10.66
C ALA A 315 -10.08 6.14 9.47
N ALA A 316 -9.96 7.43 9.17
CA ALA A 316 -10.61 8.04 8.02
C ALA A 316 -9.95 7.64 6.70
N ASP A 317 -8.61 7.69 6.64
CA ASP A 317 -7.80 7.40 5.45
C ASP A 317 -7.88 5.91 5.04
N ALA A 318 -8.13 5.00 5.99
CA ALA A 318 -8.25 3.57 5.73
C ALA A 318 -9.28 3.22 4.65
N GLY A 319 -10.38 3.97 4.54
CA GLY A 319 -11.40 3.75 3.51
C GLY A 319 -10.95 4.12 2.09
N TYR A 320 -9.87 4.89 1.97
CA TYR A 320 -9.32 5.40 0.71
C TYR A 320 -8.07 4.64 0.24
N ILE A 321 -7.52 3.73 1.04
CA ILE A 321 -6.38 2.90 0.62
C ILE A 321 -6.81 1.94 -0.48
N ARG A 322 -6.00 1.86 -1.54
CA ARG A 322 -6.33 1.08 -2.74
C ARG A 322 -5.18 0.20 -3.25
N SER A 323 -3.93 0.53 -2.94
CA SER A 323 -2.77 -0.26 -3.38
C SER A 323 -1.73 -0.45 -2.30
N TYR A 324 -0.90 -1.47 -2.49
CA TYR A 324 0.28 -1.74 -1.69
C TYR A 324 1.53 -1.85 -2.56
N LEU A 325 2.68 -1.52 -1.96
CA LEU A 325 4.01 -1.80 -2.47
C LEU A 325 4.90 -2.30 -1.32
N LEU A 326 5.53 -3.44 -1.52
CA LEU A 326 6.59 -4.00 -0.69
C LEU A 326 7.93 -3.59 -1.29
N LYS A 327 8.66 -2.74 -0.58
CA LYS A 327 9.98 -2.27 -1.00
C LYS A 327 10.91 -2.19 0.19
N GLU A 328 12.10 -2.77 0.06
CA GLU A 328 13.13 -2.79 1.12
C GLU A 328 12.60 -3.36 2.45
N GLY A 329 11.71 -4.36 2.37
CA GLY A 329 11.08 -5.00 3.52
C GLY A 329 9.97 -4.17 4.18
N LYS A 330 9.70 -2.94 3.73
CA LYS A 330 8.62 -2.08 4.20
C LYS A 330 7.36 -2.25 3.35
N LEU A 331 6.21 -2.03 3.97
CA LEU A 331 4.91 -2.00 3.33
C LEU A 331 4.47 -0.55 3.16
N TYR A 332 4.28 -0.14 1.91
CA TYR A 332 3.70 1.14 1.55
C TYR A 332 2.24 0.92 1.16
N LEU A 333 1.32 1.65 1.78
CA LEU A 333 -0.10 1.65 1.42
C LEU A 333 -0.47 3.02 0.85
N SER A 334 -0.91 3.05 -0.40
CA SER A 334 -1.26 4.29 -1.10
C SER A 334 -2.76 4.54 -1.06
N LEU A 335 -3.12 5.80 -0.87
CA LEU A 335 -4.49 6.28 -0.99
C LEU A 335 -4.84 6.51 -2.45
N PHE A 336 -6.12 6.37 -2.75
CA PHE A 336 -6.73 6.70 -4.03
C PHE A 336 -6.36 8.13 -4.49
N ALA A 337 -6.09 8.27 -5.78
CA ALA A 337 -5.86 9.54 -6.48
C ALA A 337 -4.83 10.46 -5.79
N ASP A 338 -3.66 9.90 -5.45
CA ASP A 338 -2.54 10.61 -4.83
C ASP A 338 -2.87 11.24 -3.46
N GLY A 339 -3.82 10.67 -2.71
CA GLY A 339 -4.19 11.17 -1.38
C GLY A 339 -3.09 11.07 -0.30
N GLY A 340 -2.01 10.35 -0.60
CA GLY A 340 -0.85 10.17 0.27
C GLY A 340 -0.42 8.71 0.40
N ILE A 341 0.73 8.50 1.04
CA ILE A 341 1.37 7.19 1.17
C ILE A 341 1.70 6.93 2.63
N TYR A 342 1.23 5.79 3.13
CA TYR A 342 1.56 5.28 4.46
C TYR A 342 2.73 4.32 4.36
N ALA A 343 3.83 4.63 5.04
CA ALA A 343 4.97 3.73 5.14
C ALA A 343 4.92 2.97 6.48
N TRP A 344 4.91 1.65 6.38
CA TRP A 344 4.93 0.74 7.50
C TRP A 344 6.19 -0.14 7.44
N GLU A 345 6.74 -0.46 8.59
CA GLU A 345 7.85 -1.41 8.70
C GLU A 345 7.41 -2.68 9.41
N PRO A 346 7.98 -3.84 9.05
CA PRO A 346 7.58 -5.10 9.62
C PRO A 346 8.06 -5.13 11.07
N ILE A 347 7.20 -5.62 11.96
CA ILE A 347 7.62 -5.96 13.29
C ILE A 347 8.11 -7.40 13.23
N ASP A 348 9.43 -7.58 13.31
CA ASP A 348 10.01 -8.91 13.40
C ASP A 348 9.67 -9.50 14.77
N VAL A 349 8.65 -10.37 14.78
CA VAL A 349 8.09 -10.94 15.99
C VAL A 349 8.15 -12.46 15.95
N VAL A 350 8.59 -13.05 17.06
CA VAL A 350 8.36 -14.46 17.38
C VAL A 350 7.13 -14.54 18.28
N ARG A 351 6.04 -15.09 17.73
CA ARG A 351 4.79 -15.26 18.45
C ARG A 351 4.92 -16.28 19.55
N PHE A 352 4.11 -16.10 20.59
CA PHE A 352 3.95 -17.16 21.57
C PHE A 352 3.12 -18.31 21.02
N GLN A 353 3.44 -19.52 21.48
CA GLN A 353 2.75 -20.75 21.16
C GLN A 353 1.71 -21.05 22.24
N THR A 354 0.62 -21.70 21.82
CA THR A 354 -0.50 -22.09 22.68
C THR A 354 -0.73 -23.60 22.68
N GLU A 355 0.17 -24.35 22.05
CA GLU A 355 0.18 -25.81 22.05
C GLU A 355 0.95 -26.34 23.27
N PRO A 356 0.37 -27.23 24.09
CA PRO A 356 1.05 -27.79 25.26
C PRO A 356 2.29 -28.60 24.90
N ASP A 357 3.34 -28.44 25.70
CA ASP A 357 4.56 -29.25 25.62
C ASP A 357 4.81 -29.92 26.98
N ALA A 358 4.66 -31.25 27.00
CA ALA A 358 4.74 -32.04 28.24
C ALA A 358 6.14 -32.05 28.87
N GLN A 359 7.21 -31.97 28.07
CA GLN A 359 8.58 -31.94 28.57
C GLN A 359 8.90 -30.57 29.15
N LEU A 360 8.45 -29.51 28.48
CA LEU A 360 8.57 -28.14 28.97
C LEU A 360 7.78 -27.95 30.27
N GLU A 361 6.56 -28.49 30.36
CA GLU A 361 5.75 -28.46 31.58
C GLU A 361 6.47 -29.14 32.76
N ALA A 362 7.08 -30.30 32.52
CA ALA A 362 7.86 -30.99 33.54
C ALA A 362 9.03 -30.12 34.03
N ALA A 363 9.75 -29.47 33.12
CA ALA A 363 10.87 -28.60 33.46
C ALA A 363 10.43 -27.32 34.20
N ILE A 364 9.33 -26.69 33.78
CA ILE A 364 8.73 -25.53 34.49
C ILE A 364 8.40 -25.91 35.94
N LEU A 365 7.79 -27.09 36.11
CA LEU A 365 7.40 -27.59 37.42
C LEU A 365 8.63 -27.95 38.27
N GLU A 366 9.68 -28.53 37.69
CA GLU A 366 10.93 -28.85 38.38
C GLU A 366 11.59 -27.58 38.97
N VAL A 367 11.61 -26.48 38.21
CA VAL A 367 12.16 -25.19 38.69
C VAL A 367 11.18 -24.40 39.55
N SER A 368 9.94 -24.89 39.72
CA SER A 368 8.88 -24.28 40.52
C SER A 368 8.32 -25.25 41.58
N PRO A 369 9.16 -25.80 42.48
CA PRO A 369 8.76 -26.87 43.41
C PRO A 369 7.65 -26.45 44.40
N ASP A 370 7.48 -25.15 44.62
CA ASP A 370 6.46 -24.60 45.50
C ASP A 370 5.07 -24.46 44.84
N TYR A 371 4.95 -24.69 43.53
CA TYR A 371 3.67 -24.66 42.81
C TYR A 371 2.90 -25.98 42.99
N ILE A 372 2.43 -26.23 44.21
CA ILE A 372 1.74 -27.47 44.61
C ILE A 372 0.21 -27.30 44.76
N THR A 373 -0.54 -28.39 44.63
CA THR A 373 -2.02 -28.43 44.64
C THR A 373 -2.62 -27.74 45.88
N GLU A 374 -2.03 -27.95 47.07
CA GLU A 374 -2.50 -27.34 48.34
C GLU A 374 -2.46 -25.80 48.32
N ILE A 375 -1.53 -25.21 47.57
CA ILE A 375 -1.35 -23.75 47.44
C ILE A 375 -2.12 -23.23 46.22
N GLY A 376 -2.09 -23.98 45.11
CA GLY A 376 -2.74 -23.63 43.84
C GLY A 376 -4.27 -23.67 43.89
N GLU A 377 -4.88 -24.60 44.63
CA GLU A 377 -6.35 -24.73 44.70
C GLU A 377 -7.03 -23.75 45.66
N PHE A 378 -6.35 -23.32 46.72
CA PHE A 378 -7.00 -22.61 47.84
C PHE A 378 -6.42 -21.22 48.19
N GLY A 379 -5.32 -20.77 47.56
CA GLY A 379 -4.69 -19.49 47.94
C GLY A 379 -4.05 -18.66 46.81
N SER A 380 -3.54 -19.28 45.75
CA SER A 380 -2.78 -18.58 44.69
C SER A 380 -3.40 -18.63 43.30
N GLY A 381 -4.53 -19.31 43.10
CA GLY A 381 -5.26 -19.37 41.83
C GLY A 381 -4.58 -20.18 40.71
N PRO A 382 -5.28 -20.41 39.58
CA PRO A 382 -4.74 -21.19 38.46
C PRO A 382 -3.55 -20.48 37.81
N ALA A 383 -2.57 -21.28 37.36
CA ALA A 383 -1.46 -20.80 36.54
C ALA A 383 -1.63 -21.21 35.08
N ARG A 384 -1.07 -20.40 34.21
CA ARG A 384 -0.97 -20.64 32.77
C ARG A 384 0.40 -20.24 32.29
N TYR A 385 0.82 -20.69 31.12
CA TYR A 385 2.07 -20.26 30.52
C TYR A 385 1.90 -20.04 29.02
N ILE A 386 2.80 -19.24 28.47
CA ILE A 386 3.02 -19.12 27.03
C ILE A 386 4.51 -19.20 26.78
N TYR A 387 4.92 -19.62 25.59
CA TYR A 387 6.34 -19.70 25.27
C TYR A 387 6.63 -19.36 23.82
N SER A 388 7.86 -18.93 23.54
CA SER A 388 8.39 -18.74 22.19
C SER A 388 9.75 -19.41 22.12
N ARG A 389 10.13 -19.84 20.91
CA ARG A 389 11.41 -20.51 20.64
C ARG A 389 12.24 -19.68 19.68
N GLY A 390 13.55 -19.66 19.88
CA GLY A 390 14.50 -19.13 18.91
C GLY A 390 15.94 -19.29 19.36
N ASP A 391 16.83 -19.44 18.38
CA ASP A 391 18.27 -19.54 18.58
C ASP A 391 18.87 -18.20 19.06
N LEU A 392 19.10 -18.09 20.37
CA LEU A 392 19.65 -16.90 21.04
C LEU A 392 21.18 -16.97 21.13
N ASN A 393 21.78 -18.14 20.97
CA ASN A 393 23.22 -18.33 21.13
C ASN A 393 23.96 -18.57 19.78
N GLY A 394 23.23 -18.89 18.72
CA GLY A 394 23.73 -19.16 17.36
C GLY A 394 24.21 -20.59 17.12
N ASP A 395 23.86 -21.57 17.96
CA ASP A 395 24.29 -22.97 17.83
C ASP A 395 23.37 -23.82 16.93
N GLY A 396 22.27 -23.24 16.46
CA GLY A 396 21.28 -23.89 15.62
C GLY A 396 20.23 -24.71 16.37
N ILE A 397 20.21 -24.65 17.70
CA ILE A 397 19.16 -25.20 18.56
C ILE A 397 18.42 -24.02 19.21
N ASP A 398 17.09 -24.04 19.15
CA ASP A 398 16.30 -22.95 19.70
C ASP A 398 16.26 -23.00 21.24
N GLU A 399 16.49 -21.86 21.88
CA GLU A 399 16.13 -21.68 23.27
C GLU A 399 14.64 -21.35 23.45
N THR A 400 14.10 -21.72 24.61
CA THR A 400 12.69 -21.54 24.95
C THR A 400 12.51 -20.48 26.03
N LEU A 401 11.87 -19.37 25.66
CA LEU A 401 11.42 -18.32 26.57
C LEU A 401 10.00 -18.63 27.04
N VAL A 402 9.77 -18.68 28.35
CA VAL A 402 8.48 -19.05 28.96
C VAL A 402 7.99 -17.96 29.90
N LEU A 403 6.86 -17.33 29.60
CA LEU A 403 6.20 -16.40 30.52
C LEU A 403 5.13 -17.15 31.33
N LEU A 404 5.31 -17.19 32.64
CA LEU A 404 4.39 -17.82 33.59
C LEU A 404 3.36 -16.80 34.07
N MET A 405 2.08 -17.13 33.90
CA MET A 405 0.95 -16.27 34.21
C MET A 405 0.11 -16.85 35.35
N GLY A 406 -0.44 -15.97 36.17
CA GLY A 406 -1.33 -16.33 37.28
C GLY A 406 -0.83 -15.77 38.61
N PRO A 407 -1.67 -15.79 39.65
CA PRO A 407 -1.37 -15.06 40.89
C PRO A 407 -0.18 -15.65 41.67
N PHE A 408 0.19 -16.90 41.39
CA PHE A 408 1.41 -17.51 41.92
C PHE A 408 2.70 -16.96 41.29
N PHE A 409 2.68 -16.69 39.98
CA PHE A 409 3.86 -16.29 39.21
C PHE A 409 3.93 -14.79 38.89
N CYS A 410 2.86 -14.04 39.18
CA CYS A 410 2.73 -12.63 38.83
C CYS A 410 2.44 -11.75 40.05
N GLY A 411 3.10 -10.60 40.08
CA GLY A 411 2.80 -9.49 40.97
C GLY A 411 2.38 -8.24 40.19
N THR A 412 2.34 -7.08 40.86
CA THR A 412 1.95 -5.81 40.22
C THR A 412 3.00 -5.28 39.24
N GLY A 413 4.26 -5.68 39.39
CA GLY A 413 5.36 -5.28 38.49
C GLY A 413 5.47 -6.14 37.22
N GLY A 414 4.91 -7.35 37.22
CA GLY A 414 5.08 -8.31 36.13
C GLY A 414 5.05 -9.75 36.59
N CYS A 415 5.38 -10.65 35.69
CA CYS A 415 5.31 -12.10 35.82
C CYS A 415 6.69 -12.74 35.72
N ASN A 416 6.88 -13.97 36.21
CA ASN A 416 8.15 -14.68 36.01
C ASN A 416 8.33 -15.07 34.54
N LEU A 417 9.51 -14.77 34.00
CA LEU A 417 9.98 -15.24 32.70
C LEU A 417 11.14 -16.20 32.91
N LEU A 418 11.07 -17.38 32.30
CA LEU A 418 12.12 -18.39 32.32
C LEU A 418 12.76 -18.48 30.93
N LEU A 419 14.05 -18.80 30.90
CA LEU A 419 14.78 -19.14 29.68
C LEU A 419 15.39 -20.52 29.85
N PHE A 420 15.10 -21.42 28.91
CA PHE A 420 15.64 -22.78 28.87
C PHE A 420 16.43 -23.01 27.58
N THR A 421 17.51 -23.78 27.67
CA THR A 421 18.07 -24.52 26.54
C THR A 421 17.38 -25.87 26.44
N GLU A 422 17.29 -26.42 25.23
CA GLU A 422 16.77 -27.76 24.97
C GLU A 422 17.85 -28.63 24.32
N ALA A 423 18.00 -29.86 24.79
CA ALA A 423 18.85 -30.86 24.15
C ALA A 423 18.24 -32.25 24.33
N ASP A 424 18.01 -32.98 23.22
CA ASP A 424 17.45 -34.34 23.22
C ASP A 424 16.12 -34.48 24.00
N GLY A 425 15.28 -33.44 24.01
CA GLY A 425 14.02 -33.37 24.73
C GLY A 425 14.14 -33.04 26.22
N GLU A 426 15.34 -32.65 26.68
CA GLU A 426 15.61 -32.23 28.05
C GLU A 426 15.81 -30.72 28.11
N TYR A 427 15.06 -30.06 28.99
CA TYR A 427 15.14 -28.61 29.18
C TYR A 427 16.00 -28.27 30.39
N THR A 428 17.02 -27.45 30.19
CA THR A 428 17.89 -26.95 31.27
C THR A 428 17.66 -25.45 31.45
N LEU A 429 17.41 -25.01 32.69
CA LEU A 429 17.18 -23.61 32.99
C LEU A 429 18.48 -22.81 32.83
N VAL A 430 18.46 -21.82 31.95
CA VAL A 430 19.55 -20.84 31.78
C VAL A 430 19.37 -19.69 32.75
N ASN A 431 18.18 -19.10 32.81
CA ASN A 431 17.93 -17.96 33.67
C ASN A 431 16.47 -17.80 34.09
N ASN A 432 16.26 -17.19 35.26
CA ASN A 432 14.95 -16.77 35.76
C ASN A 432 14.95 -15.25 35.91
N PHE A 433 14.02 -14.60 35.20
CA PHE A 433 13.82 -13.15 35.20
C PHE A 433 12.57 -12.80 36.00
N PRO A 434 12.71 -12.43 37.29
CA PRO A 434 11.58 -11.96 38.06
C PRO A 434 11.07 -10.64 37.48
N ILE A 435 9.75 -10.45 37.47
CA ILE A 435 9.10 -9.18 37.07
C ILE A 435 9.32 -8.86 35.58
N SER A 436 8.73 -9.68 34.71
CA SER A 436 8.82 -9.57 33.26
C SER A 436 7.44 -9.39 32.62
N ARG A 437 7.42 -8.77 31.44
CA ARG A 437 6.23 -8.54 30.62
C ARG A 437 6.52 -8.93 29.18
N ALA A 438 5.51 -9.46 28.49
CA ALA A 438 5.57 -9.64 27.05
C ALA A 438 5.30 -8.31 26.32
N PRO A 439 5.88 -8.09 25.14
CA PRO A 439 6.92 -8.93 24.53
C PRO A 439 8.31 -8.72 25.18
N LEU A 440 9.19 -9.71 25.03
CA LEU A 440 10.62 -9.58 25.32
C LEU A 440 11.35 -9.15 24.05
N ILE A 441 12.23 -8.15 24.12
CA ILE A 441 13.04 -7.74 22.97
C ILE A 441 14.38 -8.50 23.01
N VAL A 442 14.75 -9.13 21.91
CA VAL A 442 16.05 -9.78 21.71
C VAL A 442 16.87 -8.92 20.77
N SER A 443 17.95 -8.34 21.30
CA SER A 443 18.86 -7.48 20.55
C SER A 443 19.64 -8.27 19.51
N ALA A 444 20.03 -7.64 18.41
CA ALA A 444 21.03 -8.21 17.49
C ALA A 444 22.44 -8.24 18.10
N GLU A 445 22.70 -7.44 19.14
CA GLU A 445 23.95 -7.46 19.90
C GLU A 445 24.07 -8.75 20.72
N LYS A 446 25.30 -9.29 20.79
CA LYS A 446 25.63 -10.49 21.54
C LYS A 446 26.72 -10.23 22.56
N THR A 447 26.55 -10.77 23.76
CA THR A 447 27.56 -10.81 24.83
C THR A 447 27.84 -12.27 25.19
N GLU A 448 29.12 -12.67 25.24
CA GLU A 448 29.54 -14.06 25.51
C GLU A 448 28.83 -15.11 24.61
N GLY A 449 28.56 -14.74 23.35
CA GLY A 449 27.92 -15.60 22.34
C GLY A 449 26.39 -15.57 22.33
N TRP A 450 25.76 -14.99 23.35
CA TRP A 450 24.30 -14.94 23.52
C TRP A 450 23.74 -13.56 23.15
N ASN A 451 22.58 -13.53 22.51
CA ASN A 451 21.85 -12.29 22.25
C ASN A 451 21.49 -11.59 23.57
N ASP A 452 21.67 -10.26 23.61
CA ASP A 452 21.25 -9.47 24.76
C ASP A 452 19.72 -9.42 24.84
N LEU A 453 19.19 -9.57 26.05
CA LEU A 453 17.75 -9.61 26.31
C LEU A 453 17.29 -8.32 26.97
N ILE A 454 16.22 -7.73 26.44
CA ILE A 454 15.71 -6.44 26.89
C ILE A 454 14.24 -6.61 27.29
N ARG A 455 13.96 -6.51 28.59
CA ARG A 455 12.61 -6.66 29.14
C ARG A 455 12.04 -5.33 29.60
N LEU A 456 10.73 -5.14 29.45
CA LEU A 456 10.03 -3.99 30.00
C LEU A 456 9.67 -4.23 31.47
N GLU A 457 10.14 -3.35 32.34
CA GLU A 457 9.67 -3.23 33.71
C GLU A 457 8.66 -2.09 33.84
N SER A 458 7.49 -2.38 34.40
CA SER A 458 6.48 -1.35 34.70
C SER A 458 5.51 -1.80 35.79
N GLY A 459 4.96 -0.85 36.55
CA GLY A 459 4.04 -1.12 37.66
C GLY A 459 4.70 -0.92 39.03
N GLY A 460 3.97 -1.19 40.12
CA GLY A 460 4.51 -1.02 41.48
C GLY A 460 4.79 0.44 41.91
N GLY A 461 4.34 1.43 41.12
CA GLY A 461 4.54 2.86 41.41
C GLY A 461 5.90 3.42 40.95
N VAL A 462 6.67 2.67 40.18
CA VAL A 462 7.93 3.14 39.57
C VAL A 462 7.74 3.50 38.10
N GLU A 463 8.53 4.46 37.63
CA GLU A 463 8.57 4.85 36.22
C GLU A 463 9.04 3.66 35.38
N PRO A 464 8.33 3.34 34.28
CA PRO A 464 8.68 2.21 33.45
C PRO A 464 10.06 2.39 32.81
N ALA A 465 10.73 1.28 32.54
CA ALA A 465 12.02 1.28 31.84
C ALA A 465 12.27 -0.06 31.16
N TYR A 466 13.12 -0.03 30.14
CA TYR A 466 13.68 -1.24 29.57
C TYR A 466 14.93 -1.63 30.35
N ILE A 467 15.03 -2.91 30.69
CA ILE A 467 16.20 -3.46 31.39
C ILE A 467 16.92 -4.39 30.42
N ARG A 468 18.15 -4.01 30.06
CA ARG A 468 19.04 -4.82 29.23
C ARG A 468 19.79 -5.81 30.13
N HIS A 469 19.74 -7.08 29.75
CA HIS A 469 20.45 -8.19 30.35
C HIS A 469 21.45 -8.76 29.35
N THR A 470 22.68 -8.96 29.82
CA THR A 470 23.79 -9.54 29.05
C THR A 470 24.19 -10.87 29.67
N PHE A 471 24.64 -11.82 28.86
CA PHE A 471 25.14 -13.10 29.38
C PHE A 471 26.57 -12.96 29.91
N ASP A 472 26.85 -13.43 31.12
CA ASP A 472 28.17 -13.33 31.77
C ASP A 472 29.05 -14.58 31.61
N GLY A 473 28.60 -15.55 30.81
CA GLY A 473 29.22 -16.86 30.62
C GLY A 473 28.59 -17.99 31.42
N ASP A 474 27.73 -17.66 32.39
CA ASP A 474 26.94 -18.63 33.18
C ASP A 474 25.44 -18.31 33.12
N ARG A 475 25.07 -17.03 33.28
CA ARG A 475 23.67 -16.57 33.28
C ARG A 475 23.52 -15.16 32.75
N TYR A 476 22.28 -14.75 32.57
CA TYR A 476 21.96 -13.36 32.27
C TYR A 476 22.02 -12.49 33.52
N VAL A 477 22.72 -11.36 33.41
CA VAL A 477 22.82 -10.33 34.46
C VAL A 477 22.31 -9.00 33.95
N GLU A 478 21.66 -8.25 34.83
CA GLU A 478 21.22 -6.89 34.54
C GLU A 478 22.43 -5.98 34.32
N GLN A 479 22.46 -5.32 33.17
CA GLN A 479 23.56 -4.47 32.76
C GLN A 479 23.17 -2.99 32.73
N GLU A 480 22.01 -2.67 32.18
CA GLU A 480 21.61 -1.28 31.92
C GLU A 480 20.10 -1.08 32.04
N ARG A 481 19.71 0.09 32.57
CA ARG A 481 18.33 0.58 32.59
C ARG A 481 18.18 1.71 31.57
N LEU A 482 17.41 1.43 30.53
CA LEU A 482 17.17 2.29 29.38
C LEU A 482 15.82 3.04 29.52
N PRO A 483 15.70 4.26 28.97
CA PRO A 483 14.41 4.95 28.90
C PRO A 483 13.41 4.16 28.05
N VAL A 484 12.10 4.38 28.25
CA VAL A 484 11.05 3.75 27.43
C VAL A 484 10.93 4.35 26.03
N ASP A 485 11.50 5.54 25.82
CA ASP A 485 11.48 6.27 24.57
C ASP A 485 12.90 6.77 24.22
N PRO A 486 13.45 6.39 23.05
CA PRO A 486 12.87 5.45 22.09
C PRO A 486 12.88 4.01 22.61
N ALA A 487 11.93 3.19 22.12
CA ALA A 487 11.94 1.76 22.38
C ALA A 487 13.21 1.11 21.77
N PRO A 488 13.90 0.21 22.50
CA PRO A 488 15.08 -0.48 21.99
C PRO A 488 14.78 -1.31 20.73
N GLU A 489 15.75 -1.32 19.81
CA GLU A 489 15.68 -2.18 18.62
C GLU A 489 15.90 -3.66 18.98
N GLY A 490 15.22 -4.54 18.25
CA GLY A 490 15.39 -5.99 18.38
C GLY A 490 14.14 -6.78 17.99
N LYS A 491 14.32 -8.09 17.87
CA LYS A 491 13.24 -9.03 17.54
C LYS A 491 12.37 -9.27 18.78
N GLN A 492 11.05 -9.18 18.64
CA GLN A 492 10.15 -9.32 19.79
C GLN A 492 9.70 -10.78 19.97
N TYR A 493 10.03 -11.38 21.10
CA TYR A 493 9.59 -12.71 21.49
C TYR A 493 8.37 -12.63 22.41
N LEU A 494 7.59 -13.71 22.45
CA LEU A 494 6.32 -13.78 23.18
C LEU A 494 5.30 -12.74 22.68
N ALA A 495 5.41 -12.36 21.40
CA ALA A 495 4.58 -11.32 20.81
C ALA A 495 3.15 -11.80 20.52
N GLY A 496 2.20 -10.86 20.55
CA GLY A 496 0.76 -11.10 20.38
C GLY A 496 -0.07 -10.49 21.51
N ASP A 497 -1.38 -10.66 21.46
CA ASP A 497 -2.29 -10.19 22.51
C ASP A 497 -2.26 -11.15 23.71
N VAL A 498 -1.22 -11.06 24.54
CA VAL A 498 -1.06 -11.95 25.70
C VAL A 498 -2.13 -11.64 26.75
N THR A 499 -3.04 -12.59 26.95
CA THR A 499 -4.02 -12.58 28.04
C THR A 499 -3.85 -13.83 28.91
N PHE A 500 -4.53 -13.87 30.05
CA PHE A 500 -4.54 -15.12 30.83
C PHE A 500 -5.20 -16.25 30.04
N ASN A 501 -6.28 -16.00 29.30
CA ASN A 501 -7.14 -17.06 28.75
C ASN A 501 -6.57 -17.78 27.52
N ASN A 502 -5.64 -17.15 26.80
CA ASN A 502 -4.93 -17.75 25.67
C ASN A 502 -3.60 -18.43 26.08
N GLY A 503 -3.23 -18.40 27.36
CA GLY A 503 -2.14 -19.23 27.88
C GLY A 503 -2.55 -20.69 28.10
N ILE A 504 -1.57 -21.60 28.04
CA ILE A 504 -1.73 -23.03 28.29
C ILE A 504 -1.91 -23.28 29.79
N PRO A 505 -2.95 -24.00 30.25
CA PRO A 505 -3.11 -24.36 31.66
C PRO A 505 -1.92 -25.15 32.22
N LEU A 506 -1.27 -24.60 33.25
CA LEU A 506 -0.23 -25.30 34.00
C LEU A 506 -0.85 -25.95 35.23
N LYS A 507 -0.79 -27.28 35.31
CA LYS A 507 -1.32 -28.01 36.46
C LYS A 507 -0.31 -28.02 37.60
N PRO A 508 -0.71 -27.72 38.84
CA PRO A 508 0.20 -27.77 39.98
C PRO A 508 0.64 -29.22 40.28
N GLN A 509 1.80 -29.34 40.93
CA GLN A 509 2.30 -30.64 41.36
C GLN A 509 1.53 -31.17 42.56
N ASN A 510 1.31 -32.49 42.59
CA ASN A 510 0.92 -33.14 43.83
C ASN A 510 2.12 -33.17 44.76
N ARG A 511 1.91 -32.84 46.03
CA ARG A 511 2.96 -32.92 47.04
C ARG A 511 3.50 -34.35 47.09
N SER A 512 4.77 -34.53 46.72
CA SER A 512 5.46 -35.80 46.93
C SER A 512 5.71 -35.94 48.44
N ASN A 513 5.26 -37.05 49.03
CA ASN A 513 5.44 -37.37 50.45
C ASN A 513 6.92 -37.64 50.80
#